data_AF-A0A1M2VIQ7-F1
#
_entry.id   AF-A0A1M2VIQ7-F1
#
_cell.length_a   1.000
_cell.length_b   1.000
_cell.length_c   1.000
_cell.angle_alpha   90.00
_cell.angle_beta   90.00
_cell.angle_gamma   90.00
#
_symmetry.space_group_name_H-M   'P 1'
#
loop_
_entity.id
_entity.type
_entity.pdbx_description
1 polymer ?
#
loop_
_entity_poly.entity_id
_entity_poly.type
_entity_poly.pdbx_seq_one_letter_code
_entity_poly.pdbx_strand_id
1 'polypeptide(L)'
;MPASSGTNTRDFMCFFLFWLISLPAIWFPIHKIRHLFTLKAVVAPIAGITFFIWCIVKAHGVGPIIHQPATLGGSDLSWAMVSSIMSCISNMATLVTNAPDFASRARTPAAAGLPQLISVPLGFSIVSFFGIIVSSSSQAIYGEAIWSPIDLLGKFLDGEPSHATRFGVWFIAASFIIAQLGTNISANSISAGCDLTALFPRYINIRRGGYIAAIVGLCMLPWNLLKSSNSFTSYLSAYSVFLSSIAGVMIMDYYVIHRGHYNVKDLYHAQKDGWYHYTYGINFRAYAAYIAGILINVVGFAGATGRSVPLAATRIYEMSFFTGFGVSALVYYALNVACPVRGAGECTRFKEVDVSLGQGVAGAEVGQGRGSEEFESDKKSAVSEGVQSVRSRA
;
A
#
# COMPACT_ATOMS: atom_id res chain seq x y z
N MET A 1 -17.40 12.62 27.56
CA MET A 1 -16.40 11.53 27.58
C MET A 1 -15.28 11.90 28.55
N PRO A 2 -14.62 10.94 29.22
CA PRO A 2 -13.48 11.23 30.11
C PRO A 2 -12.32 11.86 29.35
N ALA A 3 -11.52 12.74 29.98
CA ALA A 3 -10.36 13.36 29.32
C ALA A 3 -9.31 12.35 28.80
N SER A 4 -9.29 11.13 29.37
CA SER A 4 -8.42 10.03 28.94
C SER A 4 -8.83 9.37 27.62
N SER A 5 -10.05 9.61 27.11
CA SER A 5 -10.57 8.93 25.91
C SER A 5 -9.86 9.31 24.61
N GLY A 6 -9.09 10.41 24.60
CA GLY A 6 -8.35 10.87 23.42
C GLY A 6 -9.22 11.44 22.30
N THR A 7 -10.50 11.67 22.56
CA THR A 7 -11.48 12.27 21.64
C THR A 7 -12.61 12.90 22.45
N ASN A 8 -13.39 13.79 21.84
CA ASN A 8 -14.60 14.36 22.44
C ASN A 8 -15.87 13.75 21.81
N THR A 9 -17.03 13.98 22.43
CA THR A 9 -18.30 13.39 21.96
C THR A 9 -18.64 13.79 20.52
N ARG A 10 -18.35 15.05 20.13
CA ARG A 10 -18.62 15.57 18.79
C ARG A 10 -17.79 14.82 17.74
N ASP A 11 -16.49 14.72 17.94
CA ASP A 11 -15.56 14.10 16.99
C ASP A 11 -15.80 12.59 16.87
N PHE A 12 -16.08 11.91 18.00
CA PHE A 12 -16.47 10.51 17.97
C PHE A 12 -17.79 10.28 17.21
N MET A 13 -18.79 11.14 17.41
CA MET A 13 -20.05 11.07 16.65
C MET A 13 -19.79 11.29 15.15
N CYS A 14 -19.01 12.30 14.76
CA CYS A 14 -18.64 12.54 13.37
C CYS A 14 -17.89 11.34 12.77
N PHE A 15 -16.96 10.75 13.52
CA PHE A 15 -16.24 9.54 13.13
C PHE A 15 -17.19 8.36 12.93
N PHE A 16 -18.09 8.11 13.88
CA PHE A 16 -19.06 7.03 13.81
C PHE A 16 -20.04 7.20 12.62
N LEU A 17 -20.49 8.42 12.36
CA LEU A 17 -21.31 8.73 11.20
C LEU A 17 -20.54 8.48 9.89
N PHE A 18 -19.28 8.93 9.79
CA PHE A 18 -18.46 8.64 8.62
C PHE A 18 -18.22 7.13 8.45
N TRP A 19 -17.94 6.42 9.53
CA TRP A 19 -17.83 4.96 9.55
C TRP A 19 -19.10 4.31 9.00
N LEU A 20 -20.27 4.71 9.50
CA LEU A 20 -21.57 4.21 9.04
C LEU A 20 -21.82 4.52 7.56
N ILE A 21 -21.51 5.73 7.09
CA ILE A 21 -21.63 6.15 5.68
C ILE A 21 -20.68 5.36 4.78
N SER A 22 -19.53 4.92 5.31
CA SER A 22 -18.57 4.13 4.54
C SER A 22 -19.02 2.68 4.31
N LEU A 23 -19.87 2.13 5.18
CA LEU A 23 -20.30 0.72 5.13
C LEU A 23 -21.06 0.35 3.84
N PRO A 24 -22.03 1.14 3.34
CA PRO A 24 -22.67 0.86 2.05
C PRO A 24 -21.68 0.84 0.88
N ALA A 25 -20.64 1.67 0.93
CA ALA A 25 -19.68 1.78 -0.15
C ALA A 25 -18.77 0.54 -0.28
N ILE A 26 -18.53 -0.18 0.83
CA ILE A 26 -17.80 -1.46 0.86
C ILE A 26 -18.59 -2.57 0.14
N TRP A 27 -19.93 -2.50 0.14
CA TRP A 27 -20.77 -3.53 -0.46
C TRP A 27 -20.57 -3.66 -1.98
N PHE A 28 -20.29 -2.55 -2.66
CA PHE A 28 -20.28 -2.51 -4.11
C PHE A 28 -19.09 -3.28 -4.69
N PRO A 29 -19.27 -4.05 -5.78
CA PRO A 29 -18.17 -4.65 -6.50
C PRO A 29 -17.21 -3.61 -7.04
N ILE A 30 -15.92 -3.93 -7.02
CA ILE A 30 -14.81 -3.02 -7.34
C ILE A 30 -14.95 -2.39 -8.74
N HIS A 31 -15.50 -3.12 -9.72
CA HIS A 31 -15.76 -2.59 -11.06
C HIS A 31 -16.81 -1.47 -11.10
N LYS A 32 -17.77 -1.44 -10.16
CA LYS A 32 -18.77 -0.37 -10.03
C LYS A 32 -18.22 0.84 -9.25
N ILE A 33 -17.25 0.62 -8.36
CA ILE A 33 -16.62 1.69 -7.56
C ILE A 33 -15.83 2.65 -8.45
N ARG A 34 -15.52 2.30 -9.71
CA ARG A 34 -14.90 3.21 -10.70
C ARG A 34 -15.54 4.59 -10.75
N HIS A 35 -16.87 4.69 -10.61
CA HIS A 35 -17.58 5.96 -10.67
C HIS A 35 -17.33 6.83 -9.43
N LEU A 36 -17.20 6.21 -8.25
CA LEU A 36 -16.77 6.90 -7.03
C LEU A 36 -15.34 7.46 -7.20
N PHE A 37 -14.44 6.69 -7.82
CA PHE A 37 -13.09 7.15 -8.12
C PHE A 37 -13.08 8.29 -9.14
N THR A 38 -13.93 8.24 -10.17
CA THR A 38 -14.06 9.34 -11.14
C THR A 38 -14.56 10.62 -10.46
N LEU A 39 -15.59 10.54 -9.62
CA LEU A 39 -16.09 11.68 -8.85
C LEU A 39 -14.99 12.26 -7.96
N LYS A 40 -14.30 11.40 -7.20
CA LYS A 40 -13.16 11.78 -6.37
C LYS A 40 -12.06 12.48 -7.18
N ALA A 41 -11.72 11.95 -8.36
CA ALA A 41 -10.66 12.47 -9.20
C ALA A 41 -10.95 13.89 -9.74
N VAL A 42 -12.22 14.31 -9.75
CA VAL A 42 -12.62 15.67 -10.11
C VAL A 42 -12.72 16.56 -8.88
N VAL A 43 -13.47 16.11 -7.87
CA VAL A 43 -13.83 16.94 -6.71
C VAL A 43 -12.62 17.20 -5.80
N ALA A 44 -11.78 16.19 -5.55
CA ALA A 44 -10.67 16.33 -4.61
C ALA A 44 -9.57 17.29 -5.09
N PRO A 45 -9.12 17.26 -6.37
CA PRO A 45 -8.18 18.26 -6.87
C PRO A 45 -8.74 19.67 -6.86
N ILE A 46 -10.01 19.86 -7.22
CA ILE A 46 -10.66 21.18 -7.18
C ILE A 46 -10.63 21.72 -5.75
N ALA A 47 -11.06 20.93 -4.76
CA ALA A 47 -11.03 21.34 -3.37
C ALA A 47 -9.61 21.63 -2.85
N GLY A 48 -8.63 20.80 -3.23
CA GLY A 48 -7.22 21.02 -2.89
C GLY A 48 -6.66 22.32 -3.46
N ILE A 49 -6.93 22.61 -4.74
CA ILE A 49 -6.52 23.85 -5.40
C ILE A 49 -7.25 25.05 -4.79
N THR A 50 -8.56 24.95 -4.56
CA THR A 50 -9.34 26.01 -3.90
C THR A 50 -8.78 26.31 -2.51
N PHE A 51 -8.49 25.29 -1.72
CA PHE A 51 -7.92 25.45 -0.38
C PHE A 51 -6.53 26.09 -0.42
N PHE A 52 -5.67 25.64 -1.34
CA PHE A 52 -4.34 26.18 -1.57
C PHE A 52 -4.38 27.68 -1.94
N ILE A 53 -5.18 28.04 -2.95
CA ILE A 53 -5.33 29.44 -3.38
C ILE A 53 -5.90 30.29 -2.25
N TRP A 54 -6.90 29.78 -1.53
CA TRP A 54 -7.52 30.52 -0.43
C TRP A 54 -6.52 30.84 0.70
N CYS A 55 -5.67 29.88 1.07
CA CYS A 55 -4.64 30.11 2.09
C CYS A 55 -3.62 31.17 1.65
N ILE A 56 -3.18 31.15 0.38
CA ILE A 56 -2.23 32.13 -0.16
C ILE A 56 -2.85 33.54 -0.14
N VAL A 57 -4.10 33.67 -0.61
CA VAL A 57 -4.80 34.96 -0.64
C VAL A 57 -4.97 35.51 0.78
N LYS A 58 -5.35 34.67 1.73
CA LYS A 58 -5.55 35.07 3.14
C LYS A 58 -4.25 35.41 3.85
N ALA A 59 -3.14 34.79 3.47
CA ALA A 59 -1.79 35.09 3.97
C ALA A 59 -1.12 36.27 3.25
N HIS A 60 -1.77 36.86 2.24
CA HIS A 60 -1.18 37.85 1.33
C HIS A 60 0.14 37.37 0.69
N GLY A 61 0.25 36.06 0.44
CA GLY A 61 1.44 35.43 -0.11
C GLY A 61 1.61 33.97 0.32
N VAL A 62 2.74 33.39 -0.06
CA VAL A 62 3.10 31.98 0.20
C VAL A 62 3.68 31.73 1.61
N GLY A 63 3.69 32.75 2.47
CA GLY A 63 4.30 32.70 3.79
C GLY A 63 5.83 32.68 3.76
N PRO A 64 6.49 32.46 4.92
CA PRO A 64 7.93 32.64 5.06
C PRO A 64 8.78 31.53 4.43
N ILE A 65 8.19 30.37 4.10
CA ILE A 65 8.95 29.15 3.75
C ILE A 65 9.93 29.33 2.58
N ILE A 66 9.62 30.19 1.60
CA ILE A 66 10.49 30.43 0.44
C ILE A 66 11.79 31.14 0.83
N HIS A 67 11.75 31.99 1.86
CA HIS A 67 12.88 32.79 2.30
C HIS A 67 13.47 32.32 3.63
N GLN A 68 12.93 31.23 4.20
CA GLN A 68 13.38 30.69 5.48
C GLN A 68 14.66 29.85 5.28
N PRO A 69 15.79 30.24 5.88
CA PRO A 69 17.01 29.44 5.80
C PRO A 69 16.88 28.16 6.63
N ALA A 70 17.62 27.12 6.23
CA ALA A 70 17.73 25.90 7.01
C ALA A 70 18.37 26.20 8.37
N THR A 71 17.78 25.68 9.44
CA THR A 71 18.30 25.80 10.81
C THR A 71 19.34 24.73 11.13
N LEU A 72 19.32 23.61 10.41
CA LEU A 72 20.27 22.50 10.53
C LEU A 72 21.39 22.65 9.50
N GLY A 73 22.61 22.27 9.89
CA GLY A 73 23.78 22.24 9.02
C GLY A 73 24.56 20.93 9.15
N GLY A 74 25.51 20.72 8.23
CA GLY A 74 26.42 19.57 8.26
C GLY A 74 25.71 18.21 8.21
N SER A 75 26.19 17.26 9.02
CA SER A 75 25.69 15.87 9.03
C SER A 75 24.24 15.76 9.51
N ASP A 76 23.81 16.62 10.43
CA ASP A 76 22.44 16.58 10.97
C ASP A 76 21.41 16.93 9.90
N LEU A 77 21.72 17.89 9.02
CA LEU A 77 20.88 18.20 7.87
C LEU A 77 20.79 17.00 6.91
N SER A 78 21.91 16.34 6.59
CA SER A 78 21.92 15.18 5.70
C SER A 78 21.06 14.04 6.23
N TRP A 79 21.17 13.74 7.53
CA TRP A 79 20.37 12.69 8.15
C TRP A 79 18.89 13.06 8.31
N ALA A 80 18.57 14.34 8.52
CA ALA A 80 17.19 14.82 8.48
C ALA A 80 16.58 14.64 7.08
N MET A 81 17.35 14.86 6.01
CA MET A 81 16.92 14.60 4.63
C MET A 81 16.68 13.11 4.38
N VAL A 82 17.60 12.23 4.82
CA VAL A 82 17.43 10.77 4.73
C VAL A 82 16.15 10.35 5.46
N SER A 83 15.98 10.79 6.70
CA SER A 83 14.80 10.46 7.51
C SER A 83 13.50 10.93 6.84
N SER A 84 13.50 12.11 6.21
CA SER A 84 12.35 12.63 5.47
C SER A 84 12.02 11.77 4.24
N ILE A 85 13.02 11.36 3.48
CA ILE A 85 12.85 10.44 2.34
C ILE A 85 12.29 9.10 2.81
N MET A 86 12.82 8.55 3.91
CA MET A 86 12.37 7.28 4.47
C MET A 86 10.95 7.35 5.03
N SER A 87 10.54 8.50 5.57
CA SER A 87 9.14 8.75 5.97
C SER A 87 8.20 8.65 4.76
N CYS A 88 8.57 9.27 3.63
CA CYS A 88 7.79 9.18 2.39
C CYS A 88 7.69 7.74 1.85
N ILE A 89 8.79 6.98 1.87
CA ILE A 89 8.80 5.56 1.46
C ILE A 89 7.90 4.73 2.39
N SER A 90 8.04 4.93 3.70
CA SER A 90 7.26 4.22 4.72
C SER A 90 5.75 4.49 4.60
N ASN A 91 5.37 5.71 4.20
CA ASN A 91 3.98 6.06 3.95
C ASN A 91 3.36 5.27 2.78
N MET A 92 4.17 4.88 1.79
CA MET A 92 3.74 4.14 0.61
C MET A 92 3.93 2.62 0.72
N ALA A 93 4.64 2.14 1.74
CA ALA A 93 5.00 0.73 1.89
C ALA A 93 3.78 -0.21 1.76
N THR A 94 2.68 0.10 2.44
CA THR A 94 1.43 -0.69 2.39
C THR A 94 0.82 -0.74 1.00
N LEU A 95 0.81 0.39 0.30
CA LEU A 95 0.25 0.45 -1.05
C LEU A 95 1.11 -0.35 -2.04
N VAL A 96 2.44 -0.31 -1.85
CA VAL A 96 3.38 -1.08 -2.69
C VAL A 96 3.22 -2.58 -2.46
N THR A 97 3.14 -3.04 -1.20
CA THR A 97 2.98 -4.47 -0.90
C THR A 97 1.64 -5.02 -1.38
N ASN A 98 0.60 -4.19 -1.41
CA ASN A 98 -0.76 -4.61 -1.77
C ASN A 98 -1.13 -4.25 -3.22
N ALA A 99 -0.19 -3.67 -3.99
CA ALA A 99 -0.37 -3.38 -5.41
C ALA A 99 -0.82 -4.61 -6.24
N PRO A 100 -0.39 -5.86 -5.94
CA PRO A 100 -0.88 -7.05 -6.65
C PRO A 100 -2.40 -7.27 -6.59
N ASP A 101 -3.10 -6.78 -5.57
CA ASP A 101 -4.57 -6.88 -5.44
C ASP A 101 -5.30 -6.19 -6.60
N PHE A 102 -4.67 -5.15 -7.15
CA PHE A 102 -5.15 -4.40 -8.30
C PHE A 102 -4.49 -4.88 -9.60
N ALA A 103 -3.17 -5.13 -9.57
CA ALA A 103 -2.42 -5.53 -10.75
C ALA A 103 -2.88 -6.89 -11.32
N SER A 104 -3.31 -7.83 -10.45
CA SER A 104 -3.90 -9.12 -10.85
C SER A 104 -5.14 -9.01 -11.75
N ARG A 105 -5.74 -7.82 -11.81
CA ARG A 105 -6.95 -7.52 -12.59
C ARG A 105 -6.65 -6.68 -13.84
N ALA A 106 -5.39 -6.28 -14.03
CA ALA A 106 -4.94 -5.61 -15.22
C ALA A 106 -4.94 -6.60 -16.41
N ARG A 107 -5.29 -6.11 -17.59
CA ARG A 107 -5.26 -6.93 -18.82
C ARG A 107 -3.85 -7.08 -19.38
N THR A 108 -2.96 -6.14 -19.07
CA THR A 108 -1.57 -6.11 -19.52
C THR A 108 -0.68 -5.58 -18.39
N PRO A 109 0.60 -6.00 -18.31
CA PRO A 109 1.54 -5.49 -17.31
C PRO A 109 1.70 -3.97 -17.36
N ALA A 110 1.70 -3.39 -18.57
CA ALA A 110 1.79 -1.95 -18.77
C ALA A 110 0.61 -1.17 -18.17
N ALA A 111 -0.58 -1.77 -18.10
CA ALA A 111 -1.76 -1.15 -17.51
C ALA A 111 -1.67 -1.02 -15.98
N ALA A 112 -0.80 -1.80 -15.32
CA ALA A 112 -0.52 -1.64 -13.90
C ALA A 112 0.66 -0.68 -13.65
N GLY A 113 1.76 -0.85 -14.39
CA GLY A 113 3.01 -0.14 -14.11
C GLY A 113 3.02 1.33 -14.54
N LEU A 114 2.66 1.63 -15.79
CA LEU A 114 2.82 2.98 -16.35
C LEU A 114 1.95 4.04 -15.64
N PRO A 115 0.65 3.78 -15.34
CA PRO A 115 -0.15 4.75 -14.61
C PRO A 115 0.42 5.03 -13.21
N GLN A 116 0.92 4.02 -12.50
CA GLN A 116 1.49 4.21 -11.16
C GLN A 116 2.79 5.01 -11.21
N LEU A 117 3.67 4.70 -12.17
CA LEU A 117 4.96 5.39 -12.35
C LEU A 117 4.79 6.89 -12.59
N ILE A 118 3.72 7.31 -13.25
CA ILE A 118 3.43 8.71 -13.56
C ILE A 118 2.58 9.35 -12.45
N SER A 119 1.47 8.72 -12.09
CA SER A 119 0.48 9.33 -11.20
C SER A 119 0.94 9.43 -9.75
N VAL A 120 1.73 8.46 -9.24
CA VAL A 120 2.18 8.49 -7.84
C VAL A 120 3.19 9.60 -7.61
N PRO A 121 4.30 9.72 -8.37
CA PRO A 121 5.26 10.81 -8.16
C PRO A 121 4.63 12.19 -8.39
N LEU A 122 3.86 12.37 -9.48
CA LEU A 122 3.24 13.66 -9.77
C LEU A 122 2.18 14.04 -8.74
N GLY A 123 1.25 13.13 -8.44
CA GLY A 123 0.18 13.38 -7.48
C GLY A 123 0.74 13.68 -6.09
N PHE A 124 1.70 12.88 -5.63
CA PHE A 124 2.30 13.07 -4.30
C PHE A 124 3.11 14.37 -4.23
N SER A 125 3.85 14.72 -5.28
CA SER A 125 4.62 15.97 -5.33
C SER A 125 3.71 17.20 -5.28
N ILE A 126 2.62 17.21 -6.06
CA ILE A 126 1.66 18.33 -6.09
C ILE A 126 0.97 18.49 -4.73
N VAL A 127 0.50 17.39 -4.14
CA VAL A 127 -0.18 17.43 -2.83
C VAL A 127 0.78 17.83 -1.72
N SER A 128 2.02 17.33 -1.73
CA SER A 128 3.05 17.72 -0.76
C SER A 128 3.41 19.19 -0.89
N PHE A 129 3.55 19.69 -2.12
CA PHE A 129 3.76 21.12 -2.39
C PHE A 129 2.61 21.97 -1.83
N PHE A 130 1.35 21.57 -2.07
CA PHE A 130 0.20 22.28 -1.48
C PHE A 130 0.26 22.28 0.05
N GLY A 131 0.55 21.14 0.68
CA GLY A 131 0.66 21.02 2.13
C GLY A 131 1.72 21.95 2.74
N ILE A 132 2.92 21.99 2.13
CA ILE A 132 4.02 22.84 2.60
C ILE A 132 3.64 24.33 2.54
N ILE A 133 3.11 24.77 1.40
CA ILE A 133 2.73 26.18 1.23
C ILE A 133 1.54 26.55 2.11
N VAL A 134 0.53 25.69 2.23
CA VAL A 134 -0.61 25.94 3.13
C VAL A 134 -0.16 26.05 4.58
N SER A 135 0.73 25.15 5.03
CA SER A 135 1.32 25.21 6.38
C SER A 135 2.12 26.51 6.56
N SER A 136 2.92 26.92 5.57
CA SER A 136 3.64 28.19 5.57
C SER A 136 2.70 29.40 5.63
N SER A 137 1.65 29.44 4.81
CA SER A 137 0.63 30.49 4.82
C SER A 137 -0.07 30.57 6.18
N SER A 138 -0.33 29.44 6.84
CA SER A 138 -0.91 29.44 8.19
C SER A 138 -0.02 30.12 9.23
N GLN A 139 1.30 30.02 9.10
CA GLN A 139 2.25 30.72 9.97
C GLN A 139 2.16 32.24 9.77
N ALA A 140 1.99 32.70 8.54
CA ALA A 140 1.78 34.13 8.26
C ALA A 140 0.42 34.64 8.79
N ILE A 141 -0.63 33.82 8.76
CA ILE A 141 -1.97 34.20 9.20
C ILE A 141 -2.13 34.15 10.73
N TYR A 142 -1.60 33.10 11.36
CA TYR A 142 -1.88 32.76 12.76
C TYR A 142 -0.65 32.75 13.67
N GLY A 143 0.55 32.99 13.13
CA GLY A 143 1.80 32.95 13.89
C GLY A 143 2.38 31.55 14.12
N GLU A 144 1.68 30.49 13.73
CA GLU A 144 2.13 29.10 13.87
C GLU A 144 1.88 28.28 12.59
N ALA A 145 2.78 27.34 12.30
CA ALA A 145 2.67 26.45 11.15
C ALA A 145 1.74 25.27 11.47
N ILE A 146 0.51 25.34 10.98
CA ILE A 146 -0.53 24.31 11.13
C ILE A 146 -0.38 23.29 10.01
N TRP A 147 0.10 22.10 10.37
CA TRP A 147 0.34 21.01 9.42
C TRP A 147 -0.95 20.28 9.00
N SER A 148 -1.99 20.31 9.83
CA SER A 148 -3.26 19.62 9.61
C SER A 148 -4.24 20.51 8.82
N PRO A 149 -4.66 20.12 7.61
CA PRO A 149 -5.65 20.87 6.84
C PRO A 149 -7.00 21.01 7.57
N ILE A 150 -7.35 20.01 8.38
CA ILE A 150 -8.61 19.98 9.13
C ILE A 150 -8.56 21.03 10.24
N ASP A 151 -7.45 21.11 10.96
CA ASP A 151 -7.27 22.09 12.05
C ASP A 151 -7.22 23.52 11.49
N LEU A 152 -6.57 23.72 10.34
CA LEU A 152 -6.53 25.02 9.66
C LEU A 152 -7.92 25.46 9.17
N LEU A 153 -8.71 24.55 8.59
CA LEU A 153 -10.11 24.82 8.24
C LEU A 153 -10.96 25.11 9.49
N GLY A 154 -10.68 24.45 10.62
CA GLY A 154 -11.26 24.76 11.93
C GLY A 154 -11.00 26.22 12.33
N LYS A 155 -9.74 26.66 12.23
CA LYS A 155 -9.36 28.07 12.51
C LYS A 155 -10.00 29.09 11.57
N PHE A 156 -10.46 28.69 10.40
CA PHE A 156 -11.20 29.59 9.51
C PHE A 156 -12.62 29.87 10.03
N LEU A 157 -13.12 29.03 10.95
CA LEU A 157 -14.44 29.17 11.57
C LEU A 157 -14.42 29.89 12.92
N ASP A 158 -13.24 30.22 13.46
CA ASP A 158 -13.11 30.95 14.72
C ASP A 158 -13.62 32.39 14.58
N GLY A 159 -14.24 32.92 15.64
CA GLY A 159 -14.86 34.26 15.67
C GLY A 159 -16.27 34.27 15.06
N GLU A 160 -16.55 35.26 14.21
CA GLU A 160 -17.82 35.40 13.47
C GLU A 160 -17.58 35.19 11.95
N PRO A 161 -17.45 33.93 11.48
CA PRO A 161 -17.14 33.67 10.08
C PRO A 161 -18.32 34.02 9.18
N SER A 162 -18.03 34.70 8.06
CA SER A 162 -19.01 35.04 7.02
C SER A 162 -19.70 33.79 6.47
N HIS A 163 -20.92 33.96 5.91
CA HIS A 163 -21.64 32.87 5.25
C HIS A 163 -20.81 32.23 4.12
N ALA A 164 -20.03 33.02 3.38
CA ALA A 164 -19.14 32.53 2.34
C ALA A 164 -18.01 31.66 2.91
N THR A 165 -17.41 32.06 4.03
CA THR A 165 -16.36 31.27 4.73
C THR A 165 -16.92 29.93 5.19
N ARG A 166 -18.11 29.92 5.80
CA ARG A 166 -18.78 28.69 6.25
C ARG A 166 -19.05 27.75 5.08
N PHE A 167 -19.54 28.26 3.95
CA PHE A 167 -19.77 27.48 2.75
C PHE A 167 -18.47 26.92 2.15
N GLY A 168 -17.41 27.73 2.07
CA GLY A 168 -16.11 27.31 1.57
C GLY A 168 -15.51 26.18 2.40
N VAL A 169 -15.56 26.29 3.74
CA VAL A 169 -15.11 25.23 4.65
C VAL A 169 -15.95 23.96 4.47
N TRP A 170 -17.28 24.08 4.38
CA TRP A 170 -18.16 22.94 4.11
C TRP A 170 -17.81 22.24 2.79
N PHE A 171 -17.61 22.99 1.70
CA PHE A 171 -17.28 22.45 0.39
C PHE A 171 -15.97 21.66 0.40
N ILE A 172 -14.92 22.23 1.01
CA ILE A 172 -13.60 21.57 1.12
C ILE A 172 -13.69 20.34 2.02
N ALA A 173 -14.34 20.44 3.19
CA ALA A 173 -14.52 19.33 4.11
C ALA A 173 -15.34 18.19 3.49
N ALA A 174 -16.44 18.50 2.79
CA ALA A 174 -17.24 17.52 2.06
C ALA A 174 -16.43 16.81 0.96
N SER A 175 -15.58 17.56 0.24
CA SER A 175 -14.68 17.02 -0.77
C SER A 175 -13.63 16.08 -0.15
N PHE A 176 -13.08 16.43 1.01
CA PHE A 176 -12.15 15.57 1.76
C PHE A 176 -12.83 14.30 2.28
N ILE A 177 -14.10 14.38 2.71
CA ILE A 177 -14.90 13.19 3.07
C ILE A 177 -15.02 12.24 1.88
N ILE A 178 -15.33 12.74 0.68
CA ILE A 178 -15.41 11.92 -0.55
C ILE A 178 -14.03 11.33 -0.88
N ALA A 179 -12.97 12.12 -0.79
CA ALA A 179 -11.61 11.67 -1.04
C ALA A 179 -11.20 10.54 -0.09
N GLN A 180 -11.51 10.70 1.21
CA GLN A 180 -11.21 9.75 2.27
C GLN A 180 -12.01 8.46 2.12
N LEU A 181 -13.31 8.56 1.78
CA LEU A 181 -14.16 7.41 1.50
C LEU A 181 -13.55 6.56 0.36
N GLY A 182 -13.18 7.21 -0.76
CA GLY A 182 -12.57 6.52 -1.89
C GLY A 182 -11.24 5.86 -1.53
N THR A 183 -10.37 6.56 -0.78
CA THR A 183 -9.09 5.99 -0.32
C THR A 183 -9.31 4.79 0.60
N ASN A 184 -10.23 4.88 1.56
CA ASN A 184 -10.45 3.82 2.54
C ASN A 184 -10.92 2.52 1.86
N ILE A 185 -11.78 2.64 0.85
CA ILE A 185 -12.25 1.50 0.07
C ILE A 185 -11.11 0.91 -0.76
N SER A 186 -10.38 1.73 -1.54
CA SER A 186 -9.29 1.21 -2.40
C SER A 186 -8.13 0.64 -1.60
N ALA A 187 -7.59 1.42 -0.67
CA ALA A 187 -6.34 1.08 -0.01
C ALA A 187 -6.52 0.04 1.09
N ASN A 188 -7.65 0.06 1.81
CA ASN A 188 -7.80 -0.69 3.04
C ASN A 188 -8.84 -1.81 2.92
N SER A 189 -10.10 -1.48 2.60
CA SER A 189 -11.19 -2.48 2.61
C SER A 189 -11.02 -3.58 1.57
N ILE A 190 -10.60 -3.21 0.35
CA ILE A 190 -10.38 -4.19 -0.73
C ILE A 190 -9.21 -5.10 -0.39
N SER A 191 -8.11 -4.54 0.07
CA SER A 191 -6.89 -5.29 0.35
C SER A 191 -7.08 -6.27 1.51
N ALA A 192 -7.65 -5.80 2.64
CA ALA A 192 -8.04 -6.68 3.73
C ALA A 192 -9.08 -7.74 3.29
N GLY A 193 -9.96 -7.38 2.35
CA GLY A 193 -10.88 -8.31 1.71
C GLY A 193 -10.18 -9.42 0.93
N CYS A 194 -9.14 -9.09 0.15
CA CYS A 194 -8.31 -10.05 -0.57
C CYS A 194 -7.58 -10.99 0.40
N ASP A 195 -6.89 -10.44 1.40
CA ASP A 195 -6.12 -11.21 2.39
C ASP A 195 -7.00 -12.20 3.15
N LEU A 196 -8.14 -11.74 3.67
CA LEU A 196 -9.05 -12.60 4.43
C LEU A 196 -9.74 -13.65 3.54
N THR A 197 -9.96 -13.34 2.26
CA THR A 197 -10.48 -14.32 1.29
C THR A 197 -9.42 -15.39 1.00
N ALA A 198 -8.15 -15.02 0.90
CA ALA A 198 -7.06 -15.98 0.73
C ALA A 198 -6.88 -16.89 1.96
N LEU A 199 -7.05 -16.34 3.17
CA LEU A 199 -6.90 -17.07 4.41
C LEU A 199 -8.09 -17.99 4.74
N PHE A 200 -9.32 -17.53 4.49
CA PHE A 200 -10.55 -18.25 4.82
C PHE A 200 -11.54 -18.31 3.63
N PRO A 201 -11.16 -18.89 2.48
CA PRO A 201 -11.91 -18.77 1.23
C PRO A 201 -13.32 -19.36 1.29
N ARG A 202 -13.57 -20.35 2.17
CA ARG A 202 -14.89 -20.96 2.36
C ARG A 202 -15.89 -20.04 3.08
N TYR A 203 -15.40 -19.12 3.90
CA TYR A 203 -16.23 -18.33 4.83
C TYR A 203 -16.26 -16.85 4.47
N ILE A 204 -15.16 -16.33 3.94
CA ILE A 204 -14.96 -14.92 3.68
C ILE A 204 -14.81 -14.70 2.18
N ASN A 205 -15.59 -13.75 1.67
CA ASN A 205 -15.36 -13.14 0.36
C ASN A 205 -14.87 -11.70 0.58
N ILE A 206 -14.40 -11.06 -0.49
CA ILE A 206 -13.83 -9.70 -0.44
C ILE A 206 -14.77 -8.70 0.26
N ARG A 207 -16.09 -8.81 0.06
CA ARG A 207 -17.07 -7.93 0.71
C ARG A 207 -17.13 -8.17 2.23
N ARG A 208 -17.25 -9.43 2.65
CA ARG A 208 -17.25 -9.81 4.07
C ARG A 208 -15.95 -9.40 4.75
N GLY A 209 -14.81 -9.60 4.10
CA GLY A 209 -13.51 -9.19 4.61
C GLY A 209 -13.40 -7.66 4.78
N GLY A 210 -13.93 -6.88 3.84
CA GLY A 210 -14.01 -5.42 3.96
C GLY A 210 -14.83 -4.96 5.18
N TYR A 211 -15.93 -5.64 5.51
CA TYR A 211 -16.70 -5.35 6.73
C TYR A 211 -15.96 -5.73 8.02
N ILE A 212 -15.26 -6.87 8.02
CA ILE A 212 -14.41 -7.26 9.14
C ILE A 212 -13.34 -6.19 9.39
N ALA A 213 -12.68 -5.72 8.33
CA ALA A 213 -11.70 -4.63 8.41
C ALA A 213 -12.32 -3.33 8.98
N ALA A 214 -13.54 -2.98 8.57
CA ALA A 214 -14.23 -1.80 9.10
C ALA A 214 -14.57 -1.93 10.60
N ILE A 215 -14.94 -3.12 11.07
CA ILE A 215 -15.21 -3.38 12.49
C ILE A 215 -13.90 -3.35 13.30
N VAL A 216 -12.87 -4.06 12.85
CA VAL A 216 -11.57 -4.08 13.52
C VAL A 216 -10.98 -2.67 13.60
N GLY A 217 -11.09 -1.89 12.52
CA GLY A 217 -10.64 -0.50 12.50
C GLY A 217 -11.33 0.40 13.53
N LEU A 218 -12.62 0.17 13.81
CA LEU A 218 -13.34 0.85 14.89
C LEU A 218 -12.85 0.41 16.27
N CYS A 219 -12.66 -0.90 16.47
CA CYS A 219 -12.21 -1.49 17.74
C CYS A 219 -10.77 -1.09 18.11
N MET A 220 -9.93 -0.74 17.14
CA MET A 220 -8.56 -0.27 17.39
C MET A 220 -8.50 1.12 18.04
N LEU A 221 -9.61 1.85 18.14
CA LEU A 221 -9.70 3.20 18.71
C LEU A 221 -8.69 4.17 18.05
N PRO A 222 -8.76 4.38 16.73
CA PRO A 222 -7.71 5.01 15.93
C PRO A 222 -7.40 6.46 16.32
N TRP A 223 -8.33 7.16 16.99
CA TRP A 223 -8.09 8.51 17.51
C TRP A 223 -6.96 8.57 18.55
N ASN A 224 -6.62 7.46 19.21
CA ASN A 224 -5.44 7.41 20.08
C ASN A 224 -4.12 7.55 19.31
N LEU A 225 -4.08 7.16 18.03
CA LEU A 225 -2.88 7.27 17.19
C LEU A 225 -2.65 8.71 16.70
N LEU A 226 -3.71 9.51 16.62
CA LEU A 226 -3.67 10.89 16.10
C LEU A 226 -3.43 11.94 17.20
N LYS A 227 -3.19 11.52 18.45
CA LYS A 227 -2.93 12.44 19.58
C LYS A 227 -1.71 13.34 19.36
N SER A 228 -0.71 12.89 18.59
CA SER A 228 0.45 13.71 18.22
C SER A 228 1.02 13.31 16.86
N SER A 229 1.64 14.27 16.16
CA SER A 229 2.35 14.03 14.89
C SER A 229 3.49 13.02 15.05
N ASN A 230 4.22 13.07 16.17
CA ASN A 230 5.30 12.14 16.47
C ASN A 230 4.81 10.70 16.62
N SER A 231 3.64 10.48 17.23
CA SER A 231 3.03 9.15 17.34
C SER A 231 2.68 8.57 15.97
N PHE A 232 2.18 9.42 15.06
CA PHE A 232 1.82 9.02 13.70
C PHE A 232 3.03 8.64 12.85
N THR A 233 4.07 9.48 12.81
CA THR A 233 5.29 9.17 12.06
C THR A 233 6.00 7.94 12.62
N SER A 234 6.10 7.82 13.94
CA SER A 234 6.69 6.64 14.59
C SER A 234 5.93 5.36 14.25
N TYR A 235 4.60 5.42 14.17
CA TYR A 235 3.78 4.30 13.74
C TYR A 235 4.06 3.90 12.28
N LEU A 236 4.12 4.86 11.35
CA LEU A 236 4.44 4.59 9.95
C LEU A 236 5.83 3.95 9.80
N SER A 237 6.84 4.48 10.49
CA SER A 237 8.19 3.93 10.49
C SER A 237 8.23 2.53 11.10
N ALA A 238 7.48 2.26 12.17
CA ALA A 238 7.38 0.92 12.75
C ALA A 238 6.76 -0.09 11.77
N TYR A 239 5.66 0.29 11.12
CA TYR A 239 4.95 -0.57 10.17
C TYR A 239 5.83 -0.93 8.95
N SER A 240 6.60 0.04 8.48
CA SER A 240 7.57 -0.11 7.39
C SER A 240 8.61 -1.22 7.65
N VAL A 241 9.05 -1.41 8.89
CA VAL A 241 9.99 -2.50 9.27
C VAL A 241 9.42 -3.87 8.92
N PHE A 242 8.16 -4.10 9.27
CA PHE A 242 7.50 -5.39 9.01
C PHE A 242 7.27 -5.60 7.52
N LEU A 243 6.71 -4.59 6.84
CA LEU A 243 6.36 -4.71 5.43
C LEU A 243 7.58 -4.85 4.52
N SER A 244 8.63 -4.08 4.77
CA SER A 244 9.88 -4.19 4.00
C SER A 244 10.52 -5.56 4.15
N SER A 245 10.50 -6.14 5.36
CA SER A 245 11.04 -7.47 5.62
C SER A 245 10.26 -8.56 4.86
N ILE A 246 8.93 -8.46 4.79
CA ILE A 246 8.09 -9.37 3.97
C ILE A 246 8.41 -9.19 2.49
N ALA A 247 8.44 -7.94 2.00
CA ALA A 247 8.73 -7.62 0.62
C ALA A 247 10.10 -8.15 0.17
N GLY A 248 11.12 -8.10 1.03
CA GLY A 248 12.45 -8.65 0.76
C GLY A 248 12.43 -10.15 0.50
N VAL A 249 11.69 -10.92 1.32
CA VAL A 249 11.52 -12.36 1.11
C VAL A 249 10.77 -12.64 -0.20
N MET A 250 9.65 -11.95 -0.44
CA MET A 250 8.82 -12.16 -1.64
C MET A 250 9.58 -11.84 -2.93
N ILE A 251 10.28 -10.70 -2.97
CA ILE A 251 11.06 -10.29 -4.15
C ILE A 251 12.21 -11.27 -4.40
N MET A 252 12.93 -11.66 -3.34
CA MET A 252 14.02 -12.63 -3.46
C MET A 252 13.52 -14.00 -3.95
N ASP A 253 12.40 -14.47 -3.42
CA ASP A 253 11.80 -15.74 -3.84
C ASP A 253 11.41 -15.73 -5.32
N TYR A 254 10.68 -14.70 -5.75
CA TYR A 254 10.17 -14.62 -7.12
C TYR A 254 11.27 -14.36 -8.16
N TYR A 255 12.12 -13.34 -7.97
CA TYR A 255 13.06 -12.91 -9.01
C TYR A 255 14.38 -13.69 -9.02
N VAL A 256 14.85 -14.17 -7.87
CA VAL A 256 16.19 -14.77 -7.75
C VAL A 256 16.12 -16.28 -7.55
N ILE A 257 15.28 -16.76 -6.63
CA ILE A 257 15.18 -18.20 -6.32
C ILE A 257 14.42 -18.94 -7.42
N HIS A 258 13.18 -18.56 -7.69
CA HIS A 258 12.34 -19.18 -8.72
C HIS A 258 12.46 -18.51 -10.10
N ARG A 259 13.10 -17.34 -10.18
CA ARG A 259 13.39 -16.62 -11.43
C ARG A 259 12.15 -16.45 -12.33
N GLY A 260 11.01 -16.10 -11.75
CA GLY A 260 9.75 -15.89 -12.45
C GLY A 260 8.95 -17.16 -12.79
N HIS A 261 9.43 -18.35 -12.42
CA HIS A 261 8.65 -19.57 -12.55
C HIS A 261 7.74 -19.74 -11.34
N TYR A 262 6.47 -20.06 -11.56
CA TYR A 262 5.51 -20.30 -10.49
C TYR A 262 4.57 -21.43 -10.88
N ASN A 263 4.00 -22.13 -9.90
CA ASN A 263 3.05 -23.22 -10.14
C ASN A 263 1.68 -22.82 -9.62
N VAL A 264 0.78 -22.37 -10.51
CA VAL A 264 -0.55 -21.91 -10.07
C VAL A 264 -1.36 -23.03 -9.43
N LYS A 265 -1.28 -24.25 -9.95
CA LYS A 265 -2.03 -25.40 -9.41
C LYS A 265 -1.68 -25.67 -7.94
N ASP A 266 -0.40 -25.59 -7.61
CA ASP A 266 0.11 -25.83 -6.25
C ASP A 266 -0.21 -24.68 -5.27
N LEU A 267 -0.46 -23.46 -5.75
CA LEU A 267 -0.89 -22.34 -4.90
C LEU A 267 -2.30 -22.56 -4.30
N TYR A 268 -3.13 -23.39 -4.93
CA TYR A 268 -4.53 -23.63 -4.52
C TYR A 268 -4.78 -25.03 -3.94
N HIS A 269 -3.74 -25.86 -3.78
CA HIS A 269 -3.87 -27.22 -3.24
C HIS A 269 -2.84 -27.51 -2.14
N ALA A 270 -3.28 -28.15 -1.06
CA ALA A 270 -2.45 -28.49 0.09
C ALA A 270 -1.72 -29.85 -0.05
N GLN A 271 -1.48 -30.33 -1.27
CA GLN A 271 -0.84 -31.62 -1.50
C GLN A 271 0.62 -31.61 -1.02
N LYS A 272 1.10 -32.74 -0.47
CA LYS A 272 2.43 -32.84 0.18
C LYS A 272 3.60 -32.72 -0.81
N ASP A 273 3.35 -33.03 -2.06
CA ASP A 273 4.26 -32.98 -3.20
C ASP A 273 4.33 -31.61 -3.86
N GLY A 274 3.41 -30.70 -3.54
CA GLY A 274 3.40 -29.35 -4.10
C GLY A 274 4.65 -28.52 -3.75
N TRP A 275 5.01 -27.60 -4.63
CA TRP A 275 6.15 -26.68 -4.47
C TRP A 275 6.06 -25.88 -3.16
N TYR A 276 4.85 -25.46 -2.78
CA TYR A 276 4.60 -24.58 -1.65
C TYR A 276 4.17 -25.29 -0.36
N HIS A 277 4.21 -26.63 -0.31
CA HIS A 277 3.80 -27.37 0.89
C HIS A 277 4.83 -27.30 2.03
N TYR A 278 6.13 -27.21 1.72
CA TYR A 278 7.22 -27.13 2.71
C TYR A 278 7.04 -28.11 3.89
N THR A 279 7.22 -27.64 5.13
CA THR A 279 7.02 -28.42 6.35
C THR A 279 5.63 -28.11 6.91
N TYR A 280 4.62 -28.92 6.56
CA TYR A 280 3.22 -28.74 6.97
C TYR A 280 2.60 -27.38 6.57
N GLY A 281 2.96 -26.87 5.40
CA GLY A 281 2.54 -25.56 4.88
C GLY A 281 3.42 -24.39 5.31
N ILE A 282 4.46 -24.64 6.12
CA ILE A 282 5.31 -23.57 6.68
C ILE A 282 6.70 -23.61 6.05
N ASN A 283 7.10 -22.48 5.45
CA ASN A 283 8.48 -22.26 5.02
C ASN A 283 9.29 -21.60 6.14
N PHE A 284 9.92 -22.40 7.00
CA PHE A 284 10.75 -21.87 8.10
C PHE A 284 11.90 -20.97 7.63
N ARG A 285 12.38 -21.15 6.39
CA ARG A 285 13.42 -20.28 5.81
C ARG A 285 12.90 -18.85 5.59
N ALA A 286 11.68 -18.74 5.08
CA ALA A 286 11.01 -17.46 4.89
C ALA A 286 10.77 -16.75 6.22
N TYR A 287 10.29 -17.47 7.24
CA TYR A 287 10.09 -16.90 8.57
C TYR A 287 11.40 -16.49 9.26
N ALA A 288 12.45 -17.31 9.16
CA ALA A 288 13.77 -16.96 9.70
C ALA A 288 14.32 -15.68 9.05
N ALA A 289 14.22 -15.57 7.72
CA ALA A 289 14.60 -14.39 6.98
C ALA A 289 13.77 -13.15 7.34
N TYR A 290 12.45 -13.30 7.44
CA TYR A 290 11.54 -12.25 7.85
C TYR A 290 11.87 -11.73 9.26
N ILE A 291 12.06 -12.63 10.23
CA ILE A 291 12.42 -12.28 11.60
C ILE A 291 13.79 -11.59 11.64
N ALA A 292 14.78 -12.06 10.87
CA ALA A 292 16.09 -11.40 10.79
C ALA A 292 16.00 -9.95 10.28
N GLY A 293 15.16 -9.70 9.26
CA GLY A 293 14.89 -8.34 8.74
C GLY A 293 14.20 -7.42 9.75
N ILE A 294 13.37 -7.98 10.65
CA ILE A 294 12.80 -7.21 11.76
C ILE A 294 13.88 -6.92 12.81
N LEU A 295 14.64 -7.94 13.22
CA LEU A 295 15.55 -7.87 14.36
C LEU A 295 16.64 -6.79 14.20
N ILE A 296 17.12 -6.56 12.98
CA ILE A 296 18.13 -5.51 12.72
C ILE A 296 17.63 -4.10 13.12
N ASN A 297 16.31 -3.88 13.09
CA ASN A 297 15.67 -2.59 13.36
C ASN A 297 15.14 -2.44 14.79
N VAL A 298 15.06 -3.53 15.58
CA VAL A 298 14.42 -3.53 16.92
C VAL A 298 15.11 -2.59 17.90
N VAL A 299 16.44 -2.52 17.87
CA VAL A 299 17.20 -1.65 18.79
C VAL A 299 16.90 -0.18 18.50
N GLY A 300 16.93 0.23 17.23
CA GLY A 300 16.59 1.61 16.87
C GLY A 300 15.11 1.94 17.09
N PHE A 301 14.22 0.97 16.90
CA PHE A 301 12.81 1.10 17.26
C PHE A 301 12.60 1.36 18.76
N ALA A 302 13.33 0.65 19.64
CA ALA A 302 13.31 0.94 21.07
C ALA A 302 13.77 2.39 21.36
N GLY A 303 14.73 2.89 20.58
CA GLY A 303 15.13 4.30 20.60
C GLY A 303 13.99 5.27 20.31
N ALA A 304 13.25 5.02 19.24
CA ALA A 304 12.10 5.84 18.85
C ALA A 304 10.99 5.89 19.91
N THR A 305 10.89 4.88 20.78
CA THR A 305 9.95 4.86 21.92
C THR A 305 10.41 5.64 23.15
N GLY A 306 11.55 6.35 23.07
CA GLY A 306 12.07 7.20 24.13
C GLY A 306 13.17 6.56 24.99
N ARG A 307 13.73 5.41 24.57
CA ARG A 307 14.90 4.82 25.25
C ARG A 307 16.20 5.35 24.66
N SER A 308 17.24 5.46 25.48
CA SER A 308 18.58 5.75 24.97
C SER A 308 19.13 4.51 24.25
N VAL A 309 19.56 4.68 23.00
CA VAL A 309 20.15 3.63 22.17
C VAL A 309 21.38 4.16 21.43
N PRO A 310 22.31 3.29 21.01
CA PRO A 310 23.49 3.72 20.26
C PRO A 310 23.10 4.44 18.96
N LEU A 311 23.86 5.47 18.58
CA LEU A 311 23.61 6.24 17.35
C LEU A 311 23.51 5.33 16.11
N ALA A 312 24.35 4.30 16.02
CA ALA A 312 24.31 3.33 14.92
C ALA A 312 22.94 2.65 14.80
N ALA A 313 22.31 2.27 15.93
CA ALA A 313 20.99 1.65 15.92
C ALA A 313 19.90 2.64 15.48
N THR A 314 20.01 3.91 15.88
CA THR A 314 19.12 4.97 15.40
C THR A 314 19.24 5.14 13.89
N ARG A 315 20.46 5.23 13.35
CA ARG A 315 20.70 5.38 11.90
C ARG A 315 20.21 4.18 11.09
N ILE A 316 20.37 2.96 11.62
CA ILE A 316 19.83 1.73 10.99
C ILE A 316 18.30 1.81 10.90
N TYR A 317 17.64 2.27 11.96
CA TYR A 317 16.19 2.42 11.99
C TYR A 317 15.66 3.58 11.13
N GLU A 318 16.42 4.67 11.02
CA GLU A 318 16.12 5.73 10.05
C GLU A 318 16.07 5.17 8.63
N MET A 319 16.89 4.16 8.30
CA MET A 319 16.91 3.43 7.02
C MET A 319 16.11 2.11 7.05
N SER A 320 15.16 1.97 7.99
CA SER A 320 14.51 0.69 8.31
C SER A 320 13.94 -0.07 7.13
N PHE A 321 13.39 0.63 6.14
CA PHE A 321 12.86 -0.01 4.93
C PHE A 321 13.94 -0.79 4.18
N PHE A 322 15.09 -0.16 3.91
CA PHE A 322 16.15 -0.81 3.13
C PHE A 322 16.92 -1.84 3.95
N THR A 323 17.15 -1.59 5.23
CA THR A 323 17.84 -2.55 6.10
C THR A 323 16.96 -3.78 6.34
N GLY A 324 15.66 -3.61 6.59
CA GLY A 324 14.71 -4.71 6.74
C GLY A 324 14.58 -5.54 5.46
N PHE A 325 14.35 -4.87 4.33
CA PHE A 325 14.31 -5.50 3.01
C PHE A 325 15.61 -6.25 2.67
N GLY A 326 16.76 -5.58 2.82
CA GLY A 326 18.05 -6.12 2.43
C GLY A 326 18.45 -7.32 3.30
N VAL A 327 18.30 -7.22 4.61
CA VAL A 327 18.63 -8.32 5.53
C VAL A 327 17.71 -9.52 5.29
N SER A 328 16.40 -9.32 5.16
CA SER A 328 15.49 -10.45 4.91
C SER A 328 15.76 -11.10 3.55
N ALA A 329 16.00 -10.31 2.50
CA ALA A 329 16.35 -10.82 1.18
C ALA A 329 17.66 -11.63 1.20
N LEU A 330 18.72 -11.11 1.83
CA LEU A 330 20.02 -11.78 1.91
C LEU A 330 19.96 -13.06 2.74
N VAL A 331 19.29 -13.05 3.89
CA VAL A 331 19.13 -14.24 4.72
C VAL A 331 18.31 -15.29 3.98
N TYR A 332 17.22 -14.90 3.31
CA TYR A 332 16.42 -15.84 2.52
C TYR A 332 17.23 -16.46 1.38
N TYR A 333 18.03 -15.65 0.69
CA TYR A 333 18.95 -16.12 -0.34
C TYR A 333 19.95 -17.14 0.21
N ALA A 334 20.66 -16.79 1.29
CA ALA A 334 21.67 -17.66 1.91
C ALA A 334 21.07 -19.00 2.36
N LEU A 335 19.89 -18.97 2.97
CA LEU A 335 19.17 -20.18 3.41
C LEU A 335 18.75 -21.05 2.22
N ASN A 336 18.38 -20.47 1.08
CA ASN A 336 18.04 -21.21 -0.13
C ASN A 336 19.26 -21.73 -0.88
N VAL A 337 20.41 -21.08 -0.79
CA VAL A 337 21.67 -21.63 -1.30
C VAL A 337 22.10 -22.85 -0.48
N ALA A 338 21.98 -22.78 0.85
CA ALA A 338 22.31 -23.89 1.73
C ALA A 338 21.29 -25.04 1.67
N CYS A 339 20.00 -24.71 1.60
CA CYS A 339 18.89 -25.67 1.55
C CYS A 339 17.84 -25.23 0.51
N PRO A 340 18.06 -25.58 -0.78
CA PRO A 340 17.19 -25.17 -1.87
C PRO A 340 15.72 -25.56 -1.64
N VAL A 341 14.82 -24.63 -1.97
CA VAL A 341 13.39 -24.92 -2.07
C VAL A 341 13.08 -25.75 -3.32
N ARG A 342 11.96 -26.46 -3.27
CA ARG A 342 11.47 -27.25 -4.42
C ARG A 342 11.20 -26.32 -5.61
N GLY A 343 11.49 -26.79 -6.82
CA GLY A 343 11.34 -26.00 -8.05
C GLY A 343 12.51 -25.05 -8.35
N ALA A 344 13.28 -24.60 -7.36
CA ALA A 344 14.38 -23.67 -7.59
C ALA A 344 15.49 -24.25 -8.51
N GLY A 345 15.78 -25.55 -8.40
CA GLY A 345 16.80 -26.22 -9.22
C GLY A 345 16.44 -26.33 -10.71
N GLU A 346 15.15 -26.26 -11.06
CA GLU A 346 14.65 -26.34 -12.44
C GLU A 346 14.69 -24.96 -13.13
N CYS A 347 14.90 -23.89 -12.37
CA CYS A 347 14.83 -22.51 -12.82
C CYS A 347 16.23 -21.96 -13.20
N THR A 348 16.64 -22.13 -14.45
CA THR A 348 17.98 -21.73 -14.92
C THR A 348 18.10 -20.26 -15.35
N ARG A 349 17.06 -19.70 -15.96
CA ARG A 349 17.00 -18.29 -16.44
C ARG A 349 15.72 -17.62 -15.98
N PHE A 350 15.75 -16.30 -15.82
CA PHE A 350 14.52 -15.55 -15.58
C PHE A 350 13.53 -15.68 -16.76
N LYS A 351 12.36 -16.23 -16.48
CA LYS A 351 11.24 -16.33 -17.42
C LYS A 351 9.93 -16.42 -16.63
N GLU A 352 9.01 -15.52 -16.93
CA GLU A 352 7.70 -15.51 -16.27
C GLU A 352 6.80 -16.59 -16.87
N VAL A 353 6.67 -17.74 -16.19
CA VAL A 353 5.95 -18.93 -16.69
C VAL A 353 5.21 -19.64 -15.56
N ASP A 354 3.96 -19.99 -15.84
CA ASP A 354 3.20 -20.96 -15.04
C ASP A 354 3.60 -22.39 -15.43
N VAL A 355 4.40 -23.05 -14.60
CA VAL A 355 4.92 -24.40 -14.87
C VAL A 355 3.82 -25.47 -14.80
N SER A 356 2.69 -25.17 -14.17
CA SER A 356 1.57 -26.11 -14.03
C SER A 356 0.91 -26.46 -15.36
N LEU A 357 0.97 -25.53 -16.32
CA LEU A 357 0.43 -25.72 -17.67
C LEU A 357 1.25 -26.72 -18.50
N GLY A 358 2.55 -26.86 -18.23
CA GLY A 358 3.43 -27.82 -18.90
C GLY A 358 3.24 -29.27 -18.40
N GLN A 359 2.91 -29.44 -17.12
CA GLN A 359 2.69 -30.76 -16.51
C GLN A 359 1.41 -31.45 -17.02
N GLY A 360 0.45 -30.70 -17.55
CA GLY A 360 -0.79 -31.25 -18.13
C GLY A 360 -0.62 -31.89 -19.51
N VAL A 361 0.44 -31.57 -20.25
CA VAL A 361 0.66 -32.07 -21.62
C VAL A 361 1.47 -33.38 -21.63
N ALA A 362 2.36 -33.57 -20.66
CA ALA A 362 3.15 -34.80 -20.54
C ALA A 362 2.34 -36.04 -20.12
N GLY A 363 1.09 -35.87 -19.66
CA GLY A 363 0.20 -36.97 -19.30
C GLY A 363 -0.62 -37.56 -20.46
N ALA A 364 -0.51 -37.00 -21.67
CA ALA A 364 -1.33 -37.39 -22.83
C ALA A 364 -0.55 -38.06 -23.98
N GLU A 365 0.74 -38.35 -23.81
CA GLU A 365 1.54 -39.04 -24.84
C GLU A 365 2.28 -40.26 -24.28
N VAL A 366 1.53 -41.33 -24.01
CA VAL A 366 2.04 -42.70 -24.16
C VAL A 366 0.93 -43.55 -24.76
N GLY A 367 0.82 -43.46 -26.09
CA GLY A 367 -0.05 -44.29 -26.93
C GLY A 367 0.65 -44.49 -28.27
N GLN A 368 1.75 -45.23 -28.26
CA GLN A 368 2.57 -45.51 -29.42
C GLN A 368 1.79 -46.41 -30.40
N GLY A 369 1.62 -45.96 -31.66
CA GLY A 369 0.95 -46.75 -32.70
C GLY A 369 1.14 -46.19 -34.11
N ARG A 370 2.28 -46.55 -34.73
CA ARG A 370 2.57 -46.70 -36.17
C ARG A 370 1.59 -46.12 -37.21
N GLY A 371 2.15 -45.32 -38.13
CA GLY A 371 1.56 -45.09 -39.46
C GLY A 371 2.26 -43.95 -40.20
N SER A 372 2.98 -44.31 -41.26
CA SER A 372 3.77 -43.45 -42.13
C SER A 372 2.92 -42.66 -43.14
N GLU A 373 3.58 -41.65 -43.73
CA GLU A 373 3.33 -41.02 -45.04
C GLU A 373 2.44 -39.76 -45.16
N GLU A 374 2.94 -38.90 -46.07
CA GLU A 374 2.33 -37.77 -46.78
C GLU A 374 2.28 -36.38 -46.12
N PHE A 375 3.26 -35.56 -46.54
CA PHE A 375 3.28 -34.11 -46.42
C PHE A 375 3.23 -33.54 -47.85
N GLU A 376 2.05 -33.16 -48.34
CA GLU A 376 1.92 -32.06 -49.31
C GLU A 376 0.49 -31.54 -49.40
N SER A 377 0.37 -30.20 -49.34
CA SER A 377 -0.67 -29.38 -49.97
C SER A 377 -2.16 -29.59 -49.59
N ASP A 378 -2.75 -28.66 -48.82
CA ASP A 378 -3.63 -27.66 -49.47
C ASP A 378 -4.03 -26.46 -48.60
N LYS A 379 -4.35 -25.37 -49.29
CA LYS A 379 -4.72 -24.04 -48.81
C LYS A 379 -6.15 -23.95 -48.26
N LYS A 380 -6.31 -23.06 -47.28
CA LYS A 380 -7.42 -22.09 -47.08
C LYS A 380 -8.87 -22.60 -47.31
N SER A 381 -9.66 -22.69 -46.25
CA SER A 381 -10.74 -21.74 -45.90
C SER A 381 -11.81 -22.36 -44.98
N ALA A 382 -11.98 -21.76 -43.80
CA ALA A 382 -13.18 -21.75 -42.92
C ALA A 382 -12.68 -21.24 -41.54
N VAL A 383 -12.50 -19.92 -41.37
CA VAL A 383 -13.46 -19.00 -40.75
C VAL A 383 -14.06 -19.53 -39.44
N SER A 384 -13.69 -18.82 -38.36
CA SER A 384 -14.47 -18.58 -37.14
C SER A 384 -14.68 -19.78 -36.20
N GLU A 385 -13.93 -19.80 -35.09
CA GLU A 385 -14.44 -19.78 -33.70
C GLU A 385 -13.34 -20.15 -32.69
N GLY A 386 -13.27 -19.46 -31.54
CA GLY A 386 -12.83 -20.10 -30.30
C GLY A 386 -11.52 -19.67 -29.62
N VAL A 387 -11.11 -18.40 -29.63
CA VAL A 387 -10.26 -17.89 -28.53
C VAL A 387 -11.18 -17.43 -27.41
N GLN A 388 -11.61 -18.37 -26.55
CA GLN A 388 -12.31 -18.03 -25.31
C GLN A 388 -11.34 -18.02 -24.14
N SER A 389 -11.07 -16.80 -23.70
CA SER A 389 -10.65 -16.43 -22.34
C SER A 389 -11.54 -17.12 -21.30
N VAL A 390 -11.00 -18.09 -20.58
CA VAL A 390 -11.65 -18.70 -19.41
C VAL A 390 -11.26 -17.90 -18.16
N ARG A 391 -11.96 -16.79 -17.89
CA ARG A 391 -12.05 -16.20 -16.54
C ARG A 391 -13.40 -15.48 -16.36
N SER A 392 -14.42 -16.27 -16.04
CA SER A 392 -15.65 -15.83 -15.37
C SER A 392 -16.53 -17.06 -15.16
N ARG A 393 -16.39 -17.72 -14.01
CA ARG A 393 -17.44 -18.52 -13.34
C ARG A 393 -16.94 -18.96 -11.97
N ALA A 394 -17.21 -18.11 -10.97
CA ALA A 394 -17.61 -18.42 -9.59
C ALA A 394 -17.61 -17.11 -8.79
#